data_AF-A0A377V537-F1
#
_entry.id   AF-A0A377V537-F1
#
_cell.length_a   1.000
_cell.length_b   1.000
_cell.length_c   1.000
_cell.angle_alpha   90.00
_cell.angle_beta   90.00
_cell.angle_gamma   90.00
#
_symmetry.space_group_name_H-M   'P 1'
#
loop_
_entity.id
_entity.type
_entity.pdbx_description
1 polymer ?
#
loop_
_entity_poly.entity_id
_entity_poly.type
_entity_poly.pdbx_seq_one_letter_code
_entity_poly.pdbx_strand_id
1 'polypeptide(L)'
;MAVINHYRYIDTLRGSRLAHAMTAVSEVPLLTLNGKEDRRFTLYASSAGKAEREGETTLWLRDSDHTLLASATFSVTRDHDAWQLVIGGLQGPRRHVSHEVIKQATRACYGLFPKRLLLEFIWQLAARSQIAAIYGVSDNGHVFRALRYRLSKGRHFHASYDEFWQSIDGQPESPWRWRLPLCLERKSLESIASKKRAEYRRRFQLLDQLTEQVAILTQRHAGD
;
A
#
# COMPACT_ATOMS: atom_id res chain seq x y z
N MET A 1 -9.35 -11.53 18.13
CA MET A 1 -10.08 -10.50 17.33
C MET A 1 -9.06 -9.68 16.55
N ALA A 2 -9.28 -9.44 15.26
CA ALA A 2 -8.33 -8.75 14.36
C ALA A 2 -7.96 -7.34 14.86
N VAL A 3 -8.94 -6.58 15.37
CA VAL A 3 -8.77 -5.25 15.97
C VAL A 3 -7.73 -5.27 17.08
N ILE A 4 -7.92 -6.12 18.10
CA ILE A 4 -7.00 -6.23 19.25
C ILE A 4 -5.58 -6.55 18.79
N ASN A 5 -5.43 -7.46 17.81
CA ASN A 5 -4.11 -7.82 17.28
C ASN A 5 -3.43 -6.63 16.58
N HIS A 6 -4.19 -5.78 15.88
CA HIS A 6 -3.65 -4.61 15.19
C HIS A 6 -3.11 -3.57 16.18
N TYR A 7 -3.85 -3.25 17.24
CA TYR A 7 -3.37 -2.31 18.25
C TYR A 7 -2.21 -2.88 19.07
N ARG A 8 -2.19 -4.19 19.35
CA ARG A 8 -1.01 -4.87 19.93
C ARG A 8 0.21 -4.79 19.01
N TYR A 9 0.01 -4.88 17.70
CA TYR A 9 1.07 -4.65 16.74
C TYR A 9 1.58 -3.20 16.79
N ILE A 10 0.67 -2.21 16.81
CA ILE A 10 1.04 -0.79 16.95
C ILE A 10 1.85 -0.55 18.23
N ASP A 11 1.51 -1.21 19.34
CA ASP A 11 2.28 -1.13 20.59
C ASP A 11 3.74 -1.60 20.42
N THR A 12 4.02 -2.53 19.52
CA THR A 12 5.42 -2.93 19.23
C THR A 12 6.22 -1.77 18.63
N LEU A 13 5.54 -0.88 17.91
CA LEU A 13 6.06 0.32 17.25
C LEU A 13 6.00 1.58 18.15
N ARG A 14 5.68 1.45 19.45
CA ARG A 14 5.51 2.57 20.37
C ARG A 14 6.69 3.55 20.31
N GLY A 15 6.36 4.84 20.34
CA GLY A 15 7.33 5.93 20.26
C GLY A 15 7.81 6.23 18.83
N SER A 16 7.30 5.54 17.80
CA SER A 16 7.57 5.88 16.41
C SER A 16 6.51 6.82 15.82
N ARG A 17 6.90 7.62 14.82
CA ARG A 17 5.97 8.40 14.00
C ARG A 17 4.93 7.53 13.30
N LEU A 18 5.30 6.29 12.95
CA LEU A 18 4.38 5.35 12.32
C LEU A 18 3.24 4.94 13.26
N ALA A 19 3.54 4.60 14.52
CA ALA A 19 2.51 4.25 15.50
C ALA A 19 1.51 5.40 15.75
N HIS A 20 2.02 6.64 15.83
CA HIS A 20 1.16 7.83 15.93
C HIS A 20 0.26 7.98 14.69
N ALA A 21 0.82 7.87 13.48
CA ALA A 21 0.05 8.00 12.26
C ALA A 21 -1.04 6.93 12.11
N MET A 22 -0.76 5.68 12.50
CA MET A 22 -1.73 4.57 12.44
C MET A 22 -2.92 4.73 13.40
N THR A 23 -2.79 5.55 14.44
CA THR A 23 -3.84 5.81 15.44
C THR A 23 -4.49 7.19 15.31
N ALA A 24 -3.90 8.08 14.50
CA ALA A 24 -4.41 9.43 14.30
C ALA A 24 -5.74 9.42 13.53
N VAL A 25 -6.67 10.30 13.91
CA VAL A 25 -7.94 10.51 13.18
C VAL A 25 -7.71 11.23 11.86
N SER A 26 -6.70 12.11 11.80
CA SER A 26 -6.33 12.87 10.61
C SER A 26 -5.12 12.25 9.91
N GLU A 27 -4.99 12.49 8.61
CA GLU A 27 -3.83 12.05 7.82
C GLU A 27 -2.53 12.66 8.37
N VAL A 28 -1.62 11.81 8.83
CA VAL A 28 -0.27 12.20 9.27
C VAL A 28 0.70 11.84 8.16
N PRO A 29 1.51 12.80 7.66
CA PRO A 29 2.53 12.49 6.65
C PRO A 29 3.53 11.50 7.23
N LEU A 30 3.95 10.52 6.43
CA LEU A 30 4.97 9.54 6.77
C LEU A 30 6.26 9.84 6.02
N LEU A 31 6.21 9.86 4.69
CA LEU A 31 7.38 10.03 3.84
C LEU A 31 7.07 10.82 2.57
N THR A 32 8.12 11.32 1.94
CA THR A 32 8.03 12.09 0.70
C THR A 32 9.02 11.55 -0.32
N LEU A 33 8.52 11.19 -1.50
CA LEU A 33 9.30 10.65 -2.61
C LEU A 33 9.42 11.68 -3.72
N ASN A 34 10.60 11.75 -4.34
CA ASN A 34 10.86 12.62 -5.49
C ASN A 34 10.93 11.79 -6.77
N GLY A 35 9.91 11.94 -7.61
CA GLY A 35 9.82 11.33 -8.93
C GLY A 35 10.58 12.10 -10.01
N LYS A 36 10.23 11.85 -11.26
CA LYS A 36 10.78 12.54 -12.44
C LYS A 36 10.45 14.03 -12.37
N GLU A 37 11.41 14.87 -12.76
CA GLU A 37 11.26 16.35 -12.79
C GLU A 37 10.84 16.91 -11.42
N ASP A 38 11.39 16.32 -10.34
CA ASP A 38 11.13 16.70 -8.95
C ASP A 38 9.66 16.68 -8.52
N ARG A 39 8.81 15.97 -9.29
CA ARG A 39 7.42 15.74 -8.90
C ARG A 39 7.36 14.97 -7.59
N ARG A 40 6.70 15.59 -6.62
CA ARG A 40 6.64 15.10 -5.24
C ARG A 40 5.43 14.19 -5.02
N PHE A 41 5.66 13.09 -4.31
CA PHE A 41 4.60 12.22 -3.80
C PHE A 41 4.74 12.10 -2.30
N THR A 42 3.65 12.31 -1.56
CA THR A 42 3.67 12.17 -0.11
C THR A 42 2.76 11.02 0.29
N LEU A 43 3.31 10.11 1.09
CA LEU A 43 2.58 9.01 1.69
C LEU A 43 2.19 9.43 3.10
N TYR A 44 0.90 9.33 3.42
CA TYR A 44 0.30 9.60 4.73
C TYR A 44 -0.27 8.31 5.30
N ALA A 45 -0.49 8.30 6.62
CA ALA A 45 -1.32 7.29 7.27
C ALA A 45 -2.31 7.93 8.24
N SER A 46 -3.43 7.26 8.45
CA SER A 46 -4.40 7.54 9.51
C SER A 46 -5.00 6.23 10.00
N SER A 47 -5.69 6.27 11.14
CA SER A 47 -6.70 5.27 11.45
C SER A 47 -7.73 5.21 10.31
N ALA A 48 -8.30 4.03 10.06
CA ALA A 48 -9.14 3.79 8.90
C ALA A 48 -10.43 4.63 8.89
N GLY A 49 -10.92 5.04 10.07
CA GLY A 49 -12.15 5.82 10.22
C GLY A 49 -13.30 5.23 9.39
N LYS A 50 -13.71 5.92 8.31
CA LYS A 50 -14.78 5.49 7.41
C LYS A 50 -14.51 4.16 6.66
N ALA A 51 -13.27 3.68 6.65
CA ALA A 51 -12.85 2.42 6.05
C ALA A 51 -12.63 1.30 7.08
N GLU A 52 -13.14 1.43 8.31
CA GLU A 52 -13.06 0.43 9.39
C GLU A 52 -13.49 -0.99 8.98
N ARG A 53 -14.38 -1.11 7.98
CA ARG A 53 -14.80 -2.41 7.43
C ARG A 53 -13.76 -3.07 6.52
N GLU A 54 -12.80 -2.29 6.02
CA GLU A 54 -11.69 -2.73 5.17
C GLU A 54 -10.37 -2.89 5.96
N GLY A 55 -10.31 -2.41 7.21
CA GLY A 55 -9.16 -2.58 8.10
C GLY A 55 -9.06 -1.47 9.14
N GLU A 56 -7.91 -1.36 9.80
CA GLU A 56 -7.72 -0.45 10.96
C GLU A 56 -6.84 0.76 10.64
N THR A 57 -5.91 0.63 9.68
CA THR A 57 -5.04 1.72 9.20
C THR A 57 -5.26 1.93 7.71
N THR A 58 -5.31 3.19 7.27
CA THR A 58 -5.28 3.54 5.84
C THR A 58 -4.01 4.31 5.49
N LEU A 59 -3.33 3.87 4.43
CA LEU A 59 -2.28 4.63 3.75
C LEU A 59 -2.88 5.47 2.63
N TRP A 60 -2.40 6.69 2.47
CA TRP A 60 -2.85 7.63 1.46
C TRP A 60 -1.66 8.14 0.66
N LEU A 61 -1.67 7.95 -0.67
CA LEU A 61 -0.64 8.50 -1.55
C LEU A 61 -1.20 9.69 -2.31
N ARG A 62 -0.59 10.87 -2.11
CA ARG A 62 -0.98 12.11 -2.77
C ARG A 62 0.17 12.69 -3.60
N ASP A 63 -0.16 13.40 -4.67
CA ASP A 63 0.79 14.22 -5.41
C ASP A 63 1.01 15.61 -4.75
N SER A 64 1.76 16.47 -5.43
CA SER A 64 2.03 17.85 -5.00
C SER A 64 0.80 18.73 -4.89
N ASP A 65 -0.26 18.42 -5.64
CA ASP A 65 -1.51 19.19 -5.66
C ASP A 65 -2.50 18.64 -4.62
N HIS A 66 -2.03 17.78 -3.71
CA HIS A 66 -2.81 17.05 -2.72
C HIS A 66 -3.88 16.12 -3.32
N THR A 67 -3.79 15.80 -4.62
CA THR A 67 -4.71 14.86 -5.27
C THR A 67 -4.44 13.45 -4.75
N LEU A 68 -5.49 12.76 -4.29
CA LEU A 68 -5.39 11.36 -3.86
C LEU A 68 -5.21 10.45 -5.08
N LEU A 69 -4.04 9.83 -5.19
CA LEU A 69 -3.68 8.94 -6.29
C LEU A 69 -4.04 7.47 -6.01
N ALA A 70 -3.86 7.04 -4.77
CA ALA A 70 -4.20 5.70 -4.31
C ALA A 70 -4.33 5.67 -2.78
N SER A 71 -5.10 4.71 -2.27
CA SER A 71 -5.14 4.37 -0.85
C SER A 71 -5.16 2.87 -0.62
N ALA A 72 -4.63 2.43 0.52
CA ALA A 72 -4.64 1.04 0.95
C ALA A 72 -5.03 0.94 2.42
N THR A 73 -6.08 0.18 2.73
CA THR A 73 -6.55 -0.06 4.09
C THR A 73 -6.20 -1.47 4.51
N PHE A 74 -5.58 -1.61 5.68
CA PHE A 74 -5.10 -2.89 6.17
C PHE A 74 -5.27 -3.04 7.69
N SER A 75 -5.23 -4.29 8.13
CA SER A 75 -5.07 -4.67 9.54
C SER A 75 -3.87 -5.59 9.69
N VAL A 76 -3.29 -5.61 10.88
CA VAL A 76 -2.25 -6.58 11.25
C VAL A 76 -2.88 -7.53 12.25
N THR A 77 -2.90 -8.81 11.90
CA THR A 77 -3.44 -9.89 12.71
C THR A 77 -2.33 -10.79 13.20
N ARG A 78 -2.65 -11.69 14.12
CA ARG A 78 -1.71 -12.67 14.65
C ARG A 78 -2.28 -14.06 14.44
N ASP A 79 -1.45 -14.95 13.95
CA ASP A 79 -1.77 -16.35 13.68
C ASP A 79 -0.58 -17.21 14.13
N HIS A 80 -0.82 -18.19 15.00
CA HIS A 80 0.22 -19.07 15.58
C HIS A 80 1.52 -18.31 15.95
N ASP A 81 1.37 -17.22 16.72
CA ASP A 81 2.41 -16.29 17.17
C ASP A 81 3.08 -15.38 16.11
N ALA A 82 2.85 -15.58 14.82
CA ALA A 82 3.38 -14.73 13.76
C ALA A 82 2.43 -13.58 13.39
N TRP A 83 3.00 -12.40 13.09
CA TRP A 83 2.24 -11.30 12.53
C TRP A 83 1.88 -11.57 11.07
N GLN A 84 0.66 -11.20 10.68
CA GLN A 84 0.17 -11.25 9.32
C GLN A 84 -0.50 -9.93 8.98
N LEU A 85 -0.35 -9.45 7.74
CA LEU A 85 -1.00 -8.21 7.29
C LEU A 85 -2.10 -8.56 6.28
N VAL A 86 -3.30 -8.03 6.50
CA VAL A 86 -4.45 -8.24 5.61
C VAL A 86 -4.85 -6.89 5.02
N ILE A 87 -4.76 -6.76 3.71
CA ILE A 87 -5.23 -5.61 2.93
C ILE A 87 -6.69 -5.86 2.57
N GLY A 88 -7.61 -5.17 3.25
CA GLY A 88 -9.04 -5.23 2.94
C GLY A 88 -9.52 -4.17 1.96
N GLY A 89 -8.69 -3.16 1.68
CA GLY A 89 -9.00 -2.10 0.72
C GLY A 89 -7.77 -1.65 -0.08
N LEU A 90 -7.89 -1.50 -1.40
CA LEU A 90 -6.86 -0.95 -2.28
C LEU A 90 -7.51 -0.17 -3.44
N GLN A 91 -7.63 1.13 -3.25
CA GLN A 91 -8.40 2.00 -4.13
C GLN A 91 -7.47 2.88 -4.98
N GLY A 92 -7.88 3.13 -6.21
CA GLY A 92 -7.25 4.13 -7.08
C GLY A 92 -7.75 5.54 -6.70
N PRO A 93 -7.52 6.55 -7.55
CA PRO A 93 -8.06 7.87 -7.28
C PRO A 93 -9.59 7.87 -7.32
N ARG A 94 -10.20 8.94 -6.81
CA ARG A 94 -11.64 9.17 -6.90
C ARG A 94 -12.07 9.31 -8.37
N ARG A 95 -13.31 8.93 -8.68
CA ARG A 95 -13.88 8.96 -10.04
C ARG A 95 -13.77 10.30 -10.79
N HIS A 96 -13.73 11.42 -10.07
CA HIS A 96 -13.59 12.76 -10.68
C HIS A 96 -12.16 13.10 -11.08
N VAL A 97 -11.16 12.34 -10.61
CA VAL A 97 -9.76 12.53 -10.99
C VAL A 97 -9.58 11.99 -12.40
N SER A 98 -9.11 12.85 -13.30
CA SER A 98 -8.89 12.49 -14.70
C SER A 98 -7.88 11.36 -14.84
N HIS A 99 -8.09 10.50 -15.83
CA HIS A 99 -7.12 9.46 -16.22
C HIS A 99 -5.74 10.06 -16.56
N GLU A 100 -5.69 11.30 -17.03
CA GLU A 100 -4.43 11.98 -17.32
C GLU A 100 -3.59 12.23 -16.07
N VAL A 101 -4.22 12.52 -14.92
CA VAL A 101 -3.49 12.68 -13.65
C VAL A 101 -2.77 11.38 -13.28
N ILE A 102 -3.45 10.23 -13.45
CA ILE A 102 -2.85 8.93 -13.15
C ILE A 102 -1.76 8.54 -14.13
N LYS A 103 -1.93 8.83 -15.43
CA LYS A 103 -0.86 8.62 -16.41
C LYS A 103 0.36 9.48 -16.09
N GLN A 104 0.16 10.74 -15.75
CA GLN A 104 1.22 11.65 -15.35
C GLN A 104 1.92 11.19 -14.08
N ALA A 105 1.17 10.80 -13.05
CA ALA A 105 1.74 10.24 -11.82
C ALA A 105 2.55 8.97 -12.11
N THR A 106 2.02 8.06 -12.93
CA THR A 106 2.74 6.82 -13.32
C THR A 106 4.03 7.14 -14.07
N ARG A 107 4.01 8.10 -15.00
CA ARG A 107 5.21 8.55 -15.73
C ARG A 107 6.23 9.20 -14.79
N ALA A 108 5.75 10.00 -13.85
CA ALA A 108 6.58 10.65 -12.84
C ALA A 108 7.18 9.63 -11.85
N CYS A 109 6.51 8.51 -11.61
CA CYS A 109 7.04 7.35 -10.88
C CYS A 109 7.83 6.38 -11.76
N TYR A 110 8.37 6.82 -12.90
CA TYR A 110 9.18 6.00 -13.82
C TYR A 110 8.48 4.71 -14.29
N GLY A 111 7.19 4.83 -14.60
CA GLY A 111 6.33 3.74 -15.03
C GLY A 111 5.80 2.86 -13.90
N LEU A 112 6.04 3.21 -12.64
CA LEU A 112 5.47 2.53 -11.47
C LEU A 112 4.09 3.10 -11.14
N PHE A 113 3.07 2.26 -11.09
CA PHE A 113 1.70 2.71 -10.80
C PHE A 113 1.55 3.14 -9.33
N PRO A 114 0.76 4.19 -8.99
CA PRO A 114 0.65 4.70 -7.61
C PRO A 114 0.27 3.65 -6.55
N LYS A 115 -0.66 2.73 -6.85
CA LYS A 115 -0.99 1.63 -5.91
C LYS A 115 0.23 0.78 -5.55
N ARG A 116 1.15 0.62 -6.50
CA ARG A 116 2.34 -0.19 -6.29
C ARG A 116 3.28 0.42 -5.24
N LEU A 117 3.39 1.75 -5.16
CA LEU A 117 4.17 2.41 -4.11
C LEU A 117 3.63 2.11 -2.70
N LEU A 118 2.30 1.97 -2.54
CA LEU A 118 1.71 1.57 -1.26
C LEU A 118 2.10 0.14 -0.87
N LEU A 119 2.16 -0.78 -1.85
CA LEU A 119 2.59 -2.15 -1.61
C LEU A 119 4.08 -2.23 -1.26
N GLU A 120 4.92 -1.42 -1.91
CA GLU A 120 6.34 -1.32 -1.57
C GLU A 120 6.52 -0.85 -0.12
N PHE A 121 5.74 0.14 0.34
CA PHE A 121 5.70 0.52 1.75
C PHE A 121 5.28 -0.64 2.67
N ILE A 122 4.22 -1.37 2.31
CA ILE A 122 3.72 -2.52 3.08
C ILE A 122 4.78 -3.64 3.18
N TRP A 123 5.53 -3.92 2.11
CA TRP A 123 6.61 -4.90 2.15
C TRP A 123 7.78 -4.47 3.02
N GLN A 124 8.18 -3.21 2.94
CA GLN A 124 9.21 -2.69 3.84
C GLN A 124 8.76 -2.72 5.30
N LEU A 125 7.48 -2.40 5.56
CA LEU A 125 6.89 -2.54 6.89
C LEU A 125 6.93 -4.00 7.36
N ALA A 126 6.53 -4.94 6.49
CA ALA A 126 6.49 -6.35 6.80
C ALA A 126 7.87 -6.92 7.14
N ALA A 127 8.87 -6.61 6.31
CA ALA A 127 10.26 -7.04 6.51
C ALA A 127 10.83 -6.55 7.85
N ARG A 128 10.48 -5.32 8.27
CA ARG A 128 11.00 -4.70 9.50
C ARG A 128 10.25 -5.10 10.76
N SER A 129 9.02 -5.59 10.62
CA SER A 129 8.14 -5.88 11.75
C SER A 129 7.82 -7.37 11.89
N GLN A 130 8.64 -8.23 11.28
CA GLN A 130 8.52 -9.69 11.31
C GLN A 130 7.11 -10.19 10.91
N ILE A 131 6.49 -9.52 9.93
CA ILE A 131 5.23 -9.96 9.36
C ILE A 131 5.53 -11.12 8.40
N ALA A 132 5.04 -12.31 8.74
CA ALA A 132 5.37 -13.56 8.06
C ALA A 132 4.48 -13.84 6.83
N ALA A 133 3.34 -13.15 6.71
CA ALA A 133 2.46 -13.29 5.56
C ALA A 133 1.69 -12.00 5.29
N ILE A 134 1.43 -11.75 4.00
CA ILE A 134 0.57 -10.66 3.55
C ILE A 134 -0.56 -11.25 2.72
N TYR A 135 -1.76 -10.77 2.96
CA TYR A 135 -2.97 -11.18 2.27
C TYR A 135 -3.70 -9.98 1.68
N GLY A 136 -4.32 -10.17 0.51
CA GLY A 136 -5.25 -9.22 -0.08
C GLY A 136 -6.63 -9.84 -0.19
N VAL A 137 -7.69 -9.09 0.09
CA VAL A 137 -9.05 -9.56 -0.22
C VAL A 137 -9.23 -9.71 -1.73
N SER A 138 -9.93 -10.75 -2.15
CA SER A 138 -10.34 -10.88 -3.55
C SER A 138 -11.47 -9.91 -3.86
N ASP A 139 -11.79 -9.79 -5.14
CA ASP A 139 -12.99 -9.10 -5.59
C ASP A 139 -14.27 -9.61 -4.89
N ASN A 140 -14.38 -10.92 -4.67
CA ASN A 140 -15.52 -11.52 -3.99
C ASN A 140 -15.49 -11.32 -2.46
N GLY A 141 -14.29 -11.23 -1.87
CA GLY A 141 -14.09 -10.98 -0.44
C GLY A 141 -14.24 -9.52 -0.03
N HIS A 142 -14.29 -8.58 -0.98
CA HIS A 142 -14.42 -7.16 -0.69
C HIS A 142 -15.81 -6.83 -0.11
N VAL A 143 -15.84 -6.31 1.12
CA VAL A 143 -17.06 -6.07 1.92
C VAL A 143 -18.13 -5.31 1.14
N PHE A 144 -17.74 -4.31 0.36
CA PHE A 144 -18.68 -3.53 -0.44
C PHE A 144 -19.13 -4.22 -1.74
N ARG A 145 -18.31 -5.10 -2.33
CA ARG A 145 -18.71 -5.80 -3.58
C ARG A 145 -19.66 -6.94 -3.25
N ALA A 146 -19.45 -7.71 -2.18
CA ALA A 146 -20.42 -8.71 -1.72
C ALA A 146 -21.81 -8.11 -1.44
N LEU A 147 -21.86 -6.94 -0.80
CA LEU A 147 -23.12 -6.23 -0.51
C LEU A 147 -23.74 -5.58 -1.75
N ARG A 148 -22.92 -4.95 -2.60
CA ARG A 148 -23.38 -4.28 -3.83
C ARG A 148 -23.79 -5.28 -4.93
N TYR A 149 -23.19 -6.47 -4.96
CA TYR A 149 -23.60 -7.59 -5.83
C TYR A 149 -24.95 -8.18 -5.38
N ARG A 150 -25.20 -8.22 -4.06
CA ARG A 150 -26.52 -8.58 -3.51
C ARG A 150 -27.62 -7.58 -3.85
N LEU A 151 -27.27 -6.36 -4.29
CA LEU A 151 -28.20 -5.23 -4.46
C LEU A 151 -28.19 -4.58 -5.86
N SER A 152 -27.28 -4.91 -6.78
CA SER A 152 -27.26 -4.28 -8.12
C SER A 152 -26.55 -5.12 -9.20
N LYS A 153 -27.28 -5.41 -10.29
CA LYS A 153 -26.70 -5.72 -11.61
C LYS A 153 -26.29 -4.41 -12.27
N GLY A 154 -25.02 -4.05 -12.20
CA GLY A 154 -24.51 -2.82 -12.83
C GLY A 154 -23.02 -2.88 -13.11
N ARG A 155 -22.66 -3.34 -14.31
CA ARG A 155 -21.29 -3.32 -14.86
C ARG A 155 -20.80 -1.88 -14.99
N HIS A 156 -19.82 -1.44 -14.18
CA HIS A 156 -18.95 -0.32 -14.54
C HIS A 156 -17.57 -0.42 -13.87
N PHE A 157 -16.53 -0.48 -14.71
CA PHE A 157 -15.07 -0.38 -14.46
C PHE A 157 -14.66 -0.27 -12.99
N HIS A 158 -14.40 -1.42 -12.36
CA HIS A 158 -13.63 -1.51 -11.12
C HIS A 158 -12.24 -1.99 -11.51
N ALA A 159 -11.19 -1.35 -10.99
CA ALA A 159 -9.88 -1.97 -10.97
C ALA A 159 -10.03 -3.27 -10.16
N SER A 160 -9.96 -4.42 -10.82
CA SER A 160 -10.11 -5.71 -10.16
C SER A 160 -8.96 -5.88 -9.16
N TYR A 161 -9.31 -6.20 -7.91
CA TYR A 161 -8.32 -6.55 -6.90
C TYR A 161 -7.50 -7.75 -7.38
N ASP A 162 -8.21 -8.76 -7.94
CA ASP A 162 -7.63 -10.00 -8.43
C ASP A 162 -6.61 -9.74 -9.56
N GLU A 163 -6.95 -8.92 -10.56
CA GLU A 163 -6.01 -8.54 -11.63
C GLU A 163 -4.77 -7.83 -11.07
N PHE A 164 -4.96 -6.93 -10.10
CA PHE A 164 -3.85 -6.23 -9.48
C PHE A 164 -2.96 -7.19 -8.68
N TRP A 165 -3.54 -8.08 -7.86
CA TRP A 165 -2.80 -9.09 -7.09
C TRP A 165 -2.02 -10.03 -8.00
N GLN A 166 -2.64 -10.50 -9.08
CA GLN A 166 -1.97 -11.33 -10.08
C GLN A 166 -0.78 -10.61 -10.73
N SER A 167 -0.91 -9.31 -11.03
CA SER A 167 0.16 -8.52 -11.64
C SER A 167 1.41 -8.33 -10.75
N ILE A 168 1.29 -8.64 -9.47
CA ILE A 168 2.37 -8.52 -8.48
C ILE A 168 2.77 -9.87 -7.88
N ASP A 169 2.59 -10.95 -8.65
CA ASP A 169 2.91 -12.34 -8.30
C ASP A 169 2.11 -12.89 -7.09
N GLY A 170 0.98 -12.26 -6.76
CA GLY A 170 0.02 -12.80 -5.81
C GLY A 170 -0.56 -14.12 -6.29
N GLN A 171 -0.86 -15.02 -5.35
CA GLN A 171 -1.45 -16.33 -5.61
C GLN A 171 -2.85 -16.41 -4.98
N PRO A 172 -3.88 -16.89 -5.69
CA PRO A 172 -5.17 -17.16 -5.08
C PRO A 172 -4.99 -18.20 -3.97
N GLU A 173 -5.45 -17.89 -2.76
CA GLU A 173 -5.41 -18.84 -1.63
C GLU A 173 -6.81 -19.42 -1.36
N SER A 174 -7.85 -18.64 -1.62
CA SER A 174 -9.25 -19.04 -1.54
C SER A 174 -10.11 -18.15 -2.45
N PRO A 175 -11.41 -18.45 -2.64
CA PRO A 175 -12.31 -17.56 -3.38
C PRO A 175 -12.39 -16.12 -2.85
N TRP A 176 -12.01 -15.89 -1.60
CA TRP A 176 -12.17 -14.63 -0.87
C TRP A 176 -10.85 -13.88 -0.64
N ARG A 177 -9.70 -14.54 -0.88
CA ARG A 177 -8.39 -14.03 -0.44
C ARG A 177 -7.25 -14.51 -1.32
N TRP A 178 -6.28 -13.62 -1.51
CA TRP A 178 -5.01 -13.86 -2.16
C TRP A 178 -3.88 -13.85 -1.14
N ARG A 179 -2.89 -14.71 -1.32
CA ARG A 179 -1.59 -14.62 -0.66
C ARG A 179 -0.68 -13.76 -1.52
N LEU A 180 -0.16 -12.69 -0.94
CA LEU A 180 0.76 -11.76 -1.62
C LEU A 180 2.21 -12.10 -1.22
N PRO A 181 3.19 -11.84 -2.09
CA PRO A 181 4.59 -12.06 -1.72
C PRO A 181 5.00 -11.05 -0.63
N LEU A 182 6.09 -11.35 0.10
CA LEU A 182 6.65 -10.46 1.12
C LEU A 182 7.56 -9.37 0.54
N CYS A 183 7.97 -9.52 -0.71
CA CYS A 183 8.68 -8.54 -1.52
C CYS A 183 8.47 -8.89 -3.00
N LEU A 184 8.72 -7.94 -3.90
CA LEU A 184 8.92 -8.29 -5.31
C LEU A 184 10.39 -8.23 -5.65
N GLU A 185 10.90 -9.27 -6.29
CA GLU A 185 12.26 -9.30 -6.76
C GLU A 185 12.52 -8.22 -7.81
N ARG A 186 13.62 -7.49 -7.64
CA ARG A 186 14.06 -6.49 -8.62
C ARG A 186 14.77 -7.20 -9.76
N LYS A 187 14.27 -7.00 -10.98
CA LYS A 187 14.95 -7.48 -12.20
C LYS A 187 16.35 -6.88 -12.31
N SER A 188 17.32 -7.70 -12.71
CA SER A 188 18.66 -7.19 -13.03
C SER A 188 18.59 -6.21 -14.21
N LEU A 189 19.40 -5.16 -14.18
CA LEU A 189 19.44 -4.19 -15.28
C LEU A 189 19.86 -4.81 -16.61
N GLU A 190 20.67 -5.87 -16.57
CA GLU A 190 21.11 -6.62 -17.74
C GLU A 190 19.94 -7.30 -18.46
N SER A 191 18.99 -7.88 -17.69
CA SER A 191 17.77 -8.50 -18.22
C SER A 191 16.78 -7.51 -18.82
N ILE A 192 16.94 -6.21 -18.54
CA ILE A 192 16.08 -5.15 -19.05
C ILE A 192 16.64 -4.66 -20.38
N ALA A 193 15.76 -4.53 -21.39
CA ALA A 193 16.13 -4.00 -22.70
C ALA A 193 16.86 -2.65 -22.56
N SER A 194 17.99 -2.48 -23.27
CA SER A 194 18.92 -1.34 -23.11
C SER A 194 18.21 0.03 -23.06
N LYS A 195 17.28 0.27 -23.99
CA LYS A 195 16.48 1.51 -24.06
C LYS A 195 15.63 1.84 -22.83
N LYS A 196 15.31 0.84 -21.98
CA LYS A 196 14.52 1.00 -20.74
C LYS A 196 15.39 1.02 -19.47
N ARG A 197 16.68 0.69 -19.55
CA ARG A 197 17.56 0.56 -18.37
C ARG A 197 17.70 1.87 -17.59
N ALA A 198 17.73 3.02 -18.26
CA ALA A 198 17.80 4.32 -17.59
C ALA A 198 16.54 4.59 -16.74
N GLU A 199 15.36 4.31 -17.28
CA GLU A 199 14.09 4.46 -16.56
C GLU A 199 13.99 3.49 -15.37
N TYR A 200 14.39 2.23 -15.56
CA TYR A 200 14.40 1.25 -14.46
C TYR A 200 15.41 1.61 -13.36
N ARG A 201 16.58 2.17 -13.69
CA ARG A 201 17.51 2.70 -12.69
C ARG A 201 16.86 3.79 -11.83
N ARG A 202 16.18 4.74 -12.45
CA ARG A 202 15.46 5.80 -11.74
C ARG A 202 14.28 5.26 -10.92
N ARG A 203 13.57 4.25 -11.43
CA ARG A 203 12.54 3.52 -10.68
C ARG A 203 13.13 2.87 -9.42
N PHE A 204 14.26 2.19 -9.53
CA PHE A 204 14.90 1.56 -8.37
C PHE A 204 15.37 2.60 -7.36
N GLN A 205 15.92 3.73 -7.80
CA GLN A 205 16.26 4.86 -6.91
C GLN A 205 15.03 5.41 -6.15
N LEU A 206 13.86 5.48 -6.80
CA LEU A 206 12.62 5.88 -6.13
C LEU A 206 12.21 4.88 -5.04
N LEU A 207 12.39 3.57 -5.29
CA LEU A 207 12.11 2.51 -4.30
C LEU A 207 13.15 2.49 -3.17
N ASP A 208 14.41 2.86 -3.45
CA ASP A 208 15.46 3.00 -2.45
C ASP A 208 15.17 4.17 -1.51
N GLN A 209 14.74 5.33 -2.05
CA GLN A 209 14.27 6.47 -1.24
C GLN A 209 13.13 6.07 -0.29
N LEU A 210 12.18 5.26 -0.78
CA LEU A 210 11.08 4.75 0.04
C LEU A 210 11.62 3.84 1.15
N THR A 211 12.50 2.90 0.80
CA THR A 211 13.09 1.94 1.74
C THR A 211 13.85 2.65 2.87
N GLU A 212 14.67 3.64 2.53
CA GLU A 212 15.43 4.45 3.49
C GLU A 212 14.50 5.23 4.44
N GLN A 213 13.45 5.87 3.91
CA GLN A 213 12.52 6.63 4.75
C GLN A 213 11.66 5.72 5.65
N VAL A 214 11.23 4.55 5.17
CA VAL A 214 10.57 3.54 6.02
C VAL A 214 11.51 3.07 7.13
N ALA A 215 12.81 3.00 6.86
CA ALA A 215 13.77 2.63 7.87
C ALA A 215 13.80 3.60 9.05
N ILE A 216 13.76 4.90 8.76
CA ILE A 216 13.71 5.97 9.77
C ILE A 216 12.38 5.94 10.52
N LEU A 217 11.25 5.76 9.81
CA LEU A 217 9.91 5.79 10.40
C LEU A 217 9.62 4.69 11.43
N THR A 218 10.33 3.57 11.32
CA THR A 218 10.15 2.39 12.17
C THR A 218 11.20 2.28 13.26
N GLN A 219 12.19 3.18 13.29
CA GLN A 219 13.09 3.30 14.44
C GLN A 219 12.30 3.83 15.64
N ARG A 220 12.53 3.24 16.81
CA ARG A 220 12.05 3.80 18.08
C ARG A 220 12.80 5.10 18.33
N HIS A 221 12.10 6.17 18.70
CA HIS A 221 12.78 7.29 19.32
C HIS A 221 13.44 6.78 20.60
N ALA A 222 14.77 6.90 20.68
CA ALA A 222 15.50 6.72 21.93
C ALA A 222 15.23 7.97 22.77
N GLY A 223 14.24 7.90 23.66
CA GLY A 223 13.90 8.98 24.59
C GLY A 223 12.40 9.25 24.65
N ASP A 224 11.75 8.73 25.69
CA ASP A 224 11.32 9.51 26.86
C ASP A 224 11.27 8.59 28.08
#